data_AF-A0A6N4SU87-F1
#
_entry.id   AF-A0A6N4SU87-F1
#
_cell.length_a   1.000
_cell.length_b   1.000
_cell.length_c   1.000
_cell.angle_alpha   90.00
_cell.angle_beta   90.00
_cell.angle_gamma   90.00
#
_symmetry.space_group_name_H-M   'P 1'
#
loop_
_entity.id
_entity.type
_entity.pdbx_description
1 polymer ?
#
loop_
_entity_poly.entity_id
_entity_poly.type
_entity_poly.pdbx_seq_one_letter_code
_entity_poly.pdbx_strand_id
1 'polypeptide(L)' 'MSYIDVFIPFLAGVVLLAFPDILVQKQDASYHKKKSLFKKGGIILLGVSIIYVVVLLFSSK' A
#
# COMPACT_ATOMS: atom_id res chain seq x y z
N MET A 1 -12.71 17.18 2.24
CA MET A 1 -11.58 16.24 2.38
C MET A 1 -10.52 16.60 1.37
N SER A 2 -9.26 16.73 1.79
CA SER A 2 -8.18 17.11 0.88
C SER A 2 -7.74 15.88 0.10
N TYR A 3 -7.50 16.01 -1.20
CA TYR A 3 -6.98 14.91 -2.05
C TYR A 3 -5.68 14.29 -1.52
N ILE A 4 -4.96 15.04 -0.68
CA ILE A 4 -3.74 14.63 0.01
C ILE A 4 -3.98 13.42 0.94
N ASP A 5 -5.15 13.32 1.58
CA ASP A 5 -5.49 12.25 2.52
C ASP A 5 -5.58 10.87 1.82
N VAL A 6 -5.80 10.87 0.51
CA VAL A 6 -5.87 9.67 -0.35
C VAL A 6 -4.53 9.39 -1.01
N PHE A 7 -3.85 10.46 -1.39
CA PHE A 7 -2.60 10.38 -2.14
C PHE A 7 -1.50 9.75 -1.28
N ILE A 8 -1.44 10.07 0.02
CA ILE A 8 -0.46 9.51 0.97
C ILE A 8 -0.57 7.98 1.08
N PRO A 9 -1.71 7.37 1.42
CA PRO A 9 -1.83 5.91 1.51
C PRO A 9 -1.68 5.23 0.15
N PHE A 10 -2.08 5.87 -0.95
CA PHE A 10 -1.87 5.35 -2.28
C PHE A 10 -0.38 5.26 -2.64
N LEU A 11 0.37 6.36 -2.44
CA LEU A 11 1.81 6.40 -2.70
C LEU A 11 2.56 5.43 -1.79
N ALA A 12 2.21 5.38 -0.49
CA ALA A 12 2.79 4.44 0.46
C ALA A 12 2.54 2.98 0.04
N GLY A 13 1.32 2.64 -0.38
CA GLY A 13 0.97 1.31 -0.90
C GLY A 13 1.77 0.93 -2.15
N VAL A 14 1.92 1.86 -3.11
CA VAL A 14 2.72 1.66 -4.33
C VAL A 14 4.20 1.45 -4.01
N VAL A 15 4.79 2.28 -3.15
CA VAL A 15 6.21 2.15 -2.76
C VAL A 15 6.47 0.83 -2.02
N LEU A 16 5.57 0.44 -1.12
CA LEU A 16 5.62 -0.84 -0.41
C LEU A 16 5.56 -2.06 -1.36
N LEU A 17 4.79 -1.95 -2.45
CA LEU A 17 4.63 -3.02 -3.44
C LEU A 17 5.73 -3.04 -4.51
N ALA A 18 6.20 -1.88 -4.95
CA ALA A 18 7.23 -1.75 -5.98
C ALA A 18 8.64 -2.03 -5.45
N PHE A 19 8.93 -1.67 -4.19
CA PHE A 19 10.24 -1.81 -3.58
C PHE A 19 10.25 -2.59 -2.24
N PRO A 20 9.62 -3.77 -2.15
CA PRO A 20 9.64 -4.57 -0.93
C PRO A 20 11.06 -5.05 -0.59
N ASP A 21 11.93 -5.14 -1.60
CA ASP A 21 13.32 -5.60 -1.47
C ASP A 21 14.28 -4.53 -0.91
N ILE A 22 13.90 -3.24 -0.97
CA ILE A 22 14.65 -2.15 -0.31
C ILE A 22 14.27 -2.09 1.18
N LEU A 23 13.00 -2.37 1.50
CA LEU A 23 12.46 -2.32 2.86
C LEU A 23 12.77 -3.57 3.69
N VAL A 24 12.96 -4.73 3.04
CA VAL A 24 13.26 -5.99 3.71
C VAL A 24 14.63 -6.49 3.25
N GLN A 25 15.63 -6.42 4.13
CA GLN A 25 16.96 -6.95 3.87
C GLN A 25 16.91 -8.47 3.62
N LYS A 26 17.47 -8.90 2.48
CA LYS A 26 17.50 -10.31 2.01
C LYS A 26 18.26 -11.28 2.92
N GLN A 27 18.99 -10.81 3.92
CA GLN A 27 19.87 -11.65 4.76
C GLN A 27 19.20 -12.35 5.94
N ASP A 28 17.95 -11.99 6.29
CA ASP A 28 17.25 -12.65 7.39
C ASP A 28 16.67 -14.02 6.98
N ALA A 29 16.86 -15.06 7.79
CA ALA A 29 16.20 -16.37 7.60
C ALA A 29 14.65 -16.28 7.61
N SER A 30 14.11 -15.18 8.15
CA SER A 30 12.68 -14.82 8.12
C SER A 30 12.28 -13.89 6.97
N TYR A 31 13.16 -13.61 6.02
CA TYR A 31 12.94 -12.73 4.87
C TYR A 31 11.68 -13.13 4.07
N HIS A 32 11.48 -14.42 3.81
CA HIS A 32 10.30 -14.90 3.08
C HIS A 32 8.98 -14.63 3.84
N LYS A 33 8.98 -14.78 5.18
CA LYS A 33 7.81 -14.47 6.01
C LYS A 33 7.55 -12.97 6.05
N LYS A 34 8.58 -12.14 6.28
CA LYS A 34 8.45 -10.68 6.32
C LYS A 34 8.04 -10.11 4.96
N LYS A 35 8.64 -10.57 3.86
CA LYS A 35 8.27 -10.15 2.49
C LYS A 35 6.81 -10.43 2.17
N SER A 36 6.28 -11.58 2.58
CA SER A 36 4.85 -11.91 2.40
C SER A 36 3.93 -10.99 3.20
N LEU A 37 4.30 -10.68 4.46
CA LEU A 37 3.59 -9.71 5.30
C LEU A 37 3.61 -8.30 4.72
N PHE A 38 4.77 -7.83 4.24
CA PHE A 38 4.91 -6.53 3.59
C PHE A 38 4.10 -6.45 2.29
N LYS A 39 4.11 -7.50 1.46
CA LYS A 39 3.25 -7.58 0.28
C LYS A 39 1.77 -7.54 0.65
N LYS A 40 1.34 -8.31 1.65
CA LYS A 40 -0.06 -8.28 2.12
C LYS A 40 -0.45 -6.90 2.66
N GLY A 41 0.42 -6.27 3.45
CA GLY A 41 0.22 -4.91 3.95
C GLY A 41 0.10 -3.89 2.84
N GLY A 42 1.01 -3.94 1.84
CA GLY A 42 0.95 -3.08 0.65
C GLY A 42 -0.33 -3.28 -0.17
N ILE A 43 -0.79 -4.52 -0.34
CA ILE A 43 -2.05 -4.84 -1.02
C ILE A 43 -3.26 -4.28 -0.25
N ILE A 44 -3.28 -4.41 1.07
CA ILE A 44 -4.36 -3.85 1.91
C ILE A 44 -4.38 -2.32 1.80
N LEU A 45 -3.21 -1.66 1.88
CA LEU A 45 -3.09 -0.21 1.74
C LEU A 45 -3.55 0.29 0.36
N LEU A 46 -3.17 -0.42 -0.71
CA LEU A 46 -3.65 -0.13 -2.06
C LEU A 46 -5.17 -0.33 -2.17
N GLY A 47 -5.69 -1.42 -1.61
CA GLY A 47 -7.11 -1.73 -1.62
C GLY A 47 -7.94 -0.64 -0.93
N VAL A 48 -7.53 -0.21 0.26
CA VAL A 48 -8.19 0.91 0.98
C VAL A 48 -8.14 2.19 0.16
N SER A 49 -7.01 2.49 -0.47
CA SER A 49 -6.87 3.68 -1.32
C SER A 49 -7.78 3.63 -2.55
N ILE A 50 -7.89 2.47 -3.21
CA ILE A 50 -8.79 2.28 -4.37
C ILE A 50 -10.25 2.40 -3.93
N ILE A 51 -10.64 1.75 -2.82
CA ILE A 51 -11.99 1.84 -2.28
C ILE A 51 -12.34 3.30 -1.97
N TYR A 52 -11.42 4.05 -1.37
CA TYR A 52 -11.63 5.47 -1.10
C TYR A 52 -11.85 6.27 -2.38
N VAL A 53 -11.01 6.09 -3.41
CA VAL A 53 -11.17 6.76 -4.71
C VAL A 53 -12.52 6.42 -5.34
N VAL A 54 -12.94 5.16 -5.27
CA VAL A 54 -14.25 4.70 -5.75
C VAL A 54 -15.38 5.40 -4.97
N VAL A 55 -15.34 5.37 -3.63
CA VAL A 55 -16.33 6.07 -2.79
C VAL A 55 -16.37 7.56 -3.11
N LEU A 56 -15.23 8.22 -3.30
CA LEU A 56 -15.16 9.62 -3.67
C LEU A 56 -15.86 9.88 -5.02
N LEU A 57 -15.58 9.06 -6.03
CA LEU A 57 -16.20 9.17 -7.36
C LEU A 57 -17.73 8.98 -7.33
N PHE A 58 -18.22 8.06 -6.49
CA PHE A 58 -19.65 7.81 -6.35
C PHE A 58 -20.35 8.76 -5.36
N SER A 59 -19.62 9.36 -4.42
CA SER A 59 -20.14 10.33 -3.46
C SER A 59 -20.14 11.77 -3.99
N SER A 60 -19.40 12.06 -5.07
CA SER A 60 -19.43 13.35 -5.77
C SER A 60 -20.58 13.47 -6.79
N LYS A 61 -21.56 12.57 -6.73
CA LYS A 61 -22.79 12.60 -7.52
C LYS A 61 -23.98 12.98 -6.63
#